data_AF-A0AAV5E734-F1
#
_entry.id   AF-A0AAV5E734-F1
#
_cell.length_a   1.000
_cell.length_b   1.000
_cell.length_c   1.000
_cell.angle_alpha   90.00
_cell.angle_beta   90.00
_cell.angle_gamma   90.00
#
_symmetry.space_group_name_H-M   'P 1'
#
loop_
_entity.id
_entity.type
_entity.pdbx_description
1 polymer ?
#
loop_
_entity_poly.entity_id
_entity_poly.type
_entity_poly.pdbx_seq_one_letter_code
_entity_poly.pdbx_strand_id
1 'polypeptide(L)'
;MGGDRMRRAPEIVEFYQSLMKRGEARQTGSRGARASGGGSKAARSDLIGEITKNSPHLVANYSSRPNTVLQVQADVETQGDFVRTLAAEVRDATFSTIEDVVAFVAWLDEELSFLVDEQAVLKHFDWPEKRADALRDAAARYQGLLQLEKQIASFVDDLALHRDAALGKMYSLFEKTERSVFKFLQERDTADAKINILSRYKEQDIPIKLACVNLAKQYMMRVVSELDALSANNTEKSKEAALFKRLKEQNKEVLLHQGVRFAFRVHQFAGGFTSESLAAFDELRRRHADGTH
;
A
#
# COMPACT_ATOMS: atom_id res chain seq x y z
N MET A 1 -2.50 27.65 -14.50
CA MET A 1 -3.68 27.24 -13.72
C MET A 1 -3.21 26.88 -12.32
N GLY A 2 -3.89 27.37 -11.28
CA GLY A 2 -3.39 27.37 -9.90
C GLY A 2 -3.10 25.96 -9.38
N GLY A 3 -1.91 25.76 -8.81
CA GLY A 3 -1.48 24.47 -8.28
C GLY A 3 -2.45 23.97 -7.21
N ASP A 4 -2.98 22.76 -7.42
CA ASP A 4 -3.98 22.11 -6.59
C ASP A 4 -3.32 21.62 -5.28
N ARG A 5 -3.00 22.57 -4.40
CA ARG A 5 -2.38 22.28 -3.11
C ARG A 5 -3.41 21.64 -2.19
N MET A 6 -3.06 20.47 -1.64
CA MET A 6 -3.87 19.81 -0.63
C MET A 6 -3.99 20.69 0.62
N ARG A 7 -5.21 20.85 1.14
CA ARG A 7 -5.45 21.50 2.43
C ARG A 7 -6.01 20.51 3.44
N ARG A 8 -5.70 20.74 4.71
CA ARG A 8 -6.39 20.08 5.82
C ARG A 8 -7.89 20.40 5.73
N ALA A 9 -8.71 19.38 5.97
CA ALA A 9 -10.16 19.47 5.85
C ALA A 9 -10.84 18.95 7.12
N PRO A 10 -10.85 19.73 8.22
CA PRO A 10 -11.53 19.35 9.46
C PRO A 10 -13.02 19.00 9.24
N GLU A 11 -13.67 19.60 8.23
CA GLU A 11 -15.05 19.30 7.85
C GLU A 11 -15.31 17.82 7.53
N ILE A 12 -14.31 17.10 6.99
CA ILE A 12 -14.40 15.65 6.74
C ILE A 12 -14.43 14.89 8.08
N VAL A 13 -13.59 15.31 9.02
CA VAL A 13 -13.46 14.70 10.35
C VAL A 13 -14.73 14.91 11.16
N GLU A 14 -15.23 16.14 11.20
CA GLU A 14 -16.46 16.50 11.90
C GLU A 14 -17.67 15.73 11.35
N PHE A 15 -17.80 15.66 10.02
CA PHE A 15 -18.91 14.94 9.40
C PHE A 15 -18.83 13.43 9.69
N TYR A 16 -17.65 12.83 9.55
CA TYR A 16 -17.43 11.42 9.91
C TYR A 16 -17.83 11.14 11.36
N GLN A 17 -17.37 11.96 12.31
CA GLN A 17 -17.72 11.79 13.73
C GLN A 17 -19.22 11.94 13.98
N SER A 18 -19.89 12.91 13.33
CA SER A 18 -21.34 13.11 13.46
C SER A 18 -22.15 11.91 12.96
N LEU A 19 -21.70 11.28 11.86
CA LEU A 19 -22.32 10.07 11.31
C LEU A 19 -22.14 8.87 12.24
N MET A 20 -20.94 8.67 12.79
CA MET A 20 -20.67 7.57 13.71
C MET A 20 -21.46 7.67 15.02
N LYS A 21 -21.54 8.87 15.63
CA LYS A 21 -22.33 9.10 16.86
C LYS A 21 -23.82 8.76 16.70
N ARG A 22 -24.39 9.01 15.52
CA ARG A 22 -25.79 8.70 15.21
C ARG A 22 -26.01 7.23 14.86
N GLY A 23 -25.01 6.56 14.26
CA GLY A 23 -25.02 5.11 14.06
C GLY A 23 -25.07 4.34 15.39
N GLU A 24 -24.33 4.81 16.39
CA GLU A 24 -24.33 4.25 17.75
C GLU A 24 -25.66 4.49 18.49
N ALA A 25 -26.23 5.70 18.37
CA ALA A 25 -27.55 6.04 18.96
C ALA A 25 -28.73 5.26 18.32
N ARG A 26 -28.58 4.76 17.08
CA ARG A 26 -29.58 3.90 16.44
C ARG A 26 -29.40 2.41 16.79
N GLN A 27 -28.19 1.97 17.12
CA GLN A 27 -27.92 0.59 17.56
C GLN A 27 -28.36 0.29 19.00
N THR A 28 -28.58 1.32 19.83
CA THR A 28 -29.10 1.15 21.20
C THR A 28 -30.56 0.66 21.25
N GLY A 29 -31.28 0.59 20.12
CA GLY A 29 -32.64 0.05 20.01
C GLY A 29 -32.73 -1.45 19.72
N SER A 30 -31.61 -2.16 19.55
CA SER A 30 -31.58 -3.61 19.28
C SER A 30 -30.59 -4.33 20.20
N ARG A 31 -30.83 -4.27 21.52
CA ARG A 31 -30.16 -5.14 22.49
C ARG A 31 -30.98 -6.40 22.71
N GLY A 32 -30.80 -7.38 21.84
CA GLY A 32 -31.11 -8.79 22.11
C GLY A 32 -30.01 -9.40 23.00
N ALA A 33 -30.43 -10.29 23.89
CA ALA A 33 -29.73 -10.76 25.09
C ALA A 33 -28.30 -11.28 24.91
N ARG A 34 -27.45 -10.94 25.88
CA ARG A 34 -26.21 -11.67 26.20
C ARG A 34 -26.58 -13.05 26.75
N ALA A 35 -26.00 -14.11 26.18
CA ALA A 35 -25.94 -15.42 26.81
C ALA A 35 -24.48 -15.78 27.12
N SER A 36 -24.25 -16.15 28.38
CA SER A 36 -23.02 -16.71 28.93
C SER A 36 -23.06 -18.24 28.93
N GLY A 37 -21.89 -18.88 28.87
CA GLY A 37 -21.67 -20.30 29.16
C GLY A 37 -20.70 -20.89 28.14
N GLY A 38 -19.42 -21.12 28.50
CA GLY A 38 -18.95 -22.36 29.16
C GLY A 38 -18.55 -23.36 28.05
N GLY A 39 -17.29 -23.62 27.73
CA GLY A 39 -16.23 -24.15 28.59
C GLY A 39 -16.09 -25.66 28.31
N SER A 40 -15.04 -26.09 27.60
CA SER A 40 -14.37 -27.39 27.77
C SER A 40 -13.11 -27.54 26.90
N LYS A 41 -12.21 -28.37 27.41
CA LYS A 41 -10.75 -28.44 27.20
C LYS A 41 -10.31 -29.48 26.17
N ALA A 42 -9.02 -29.33 25.81
CA ALA A 42 -8.04 -30.34 25.35
C ALA A 42 -8.23 -30.88 23.92
N ALA A 43 -7.19 -31.20 23.14
CA ALA A 43 -5.86 -31.69 23.53
C ALA A 43 -4.73 -31.21 22.61
N ARG A 44 -3.55 -31.09 23.21
CA ARG A 44 -2.24 -31.08 22.53
C ARG A 44 -1.90 -32.50 22.07
N SER A 45 -1.24 -32.64 20.93
CA SER A 45 -0.36 -33.79 20.65
C SER A 45 0.79 -33.29 19.79
N ASP A 46 1.97 -33.25 20.37
CA ASP A 46 3.24 -33.38 19.66
C ASP A 46 3.28 -34.75 18.98
N LEU A 47 3.98 -34.84 17.85
CA LEU A 47 4.89 -35.96 17.58
C LEU A 47 5.81 -35.62 16.40
N ILE A 48 7.06 -35.42 16.79
CA ILE A 48 8.26 -35.53 16.00
C ILE A 48 8.32 -36.93 15.36
N GLY A 49 8.68 -36.99 14.08
CA GLY A 49 9.08 -38.22 13.39
C GLY A 49 10.26 -37.90 12.48
N GLU A 50 11.47 -38.04 13.02
CA GLU A 50 12.72 -38.00 12.26
C GLU A 50 12.85 -39.24 11.35
N ILE A 51 13.17 -38.98 10.08
CA ILE A 51 14.23 -39.60 9.25
C ILE A 51 14.30 -41.15 9.24
N THR A 52 14.18 -41.76 8.04
CA THR A 52 15.31 -42.45 7.34
C THR A 52 14.84 -43.39 6.20
N LYS A 53 15.44 -43.16 5.02
CA LYS A 53 15.74 -44.10 3.91
C LYS A 53 14.59 -44.76 3.14
N ASN A 54 14.48 -44.38 1.86
CA ASN A 54 15.00 -45.17 0.73
C ASN A 54 14.48 -44.58 -0.59
N SER A 55 15.34 -43.94 -1.38
CA SER A 55 15.43 -44.21 -2.83
C SER A 55 16.66 -43.55 -3.44
N PRO A 56 17.30 -44.20 -4.43
CA PRO A 56 18.65 -43.89 -4.86
C PRO A 56 18.68 -43.07 -6.17
N HIS A 57 19.84 -42.49 -6.45
CA HIS A 57 20.27 -42.00 -7.78
C HIS A 57 19.42 -40.90 -8.45
N LEU A 58 19.82 -39.64 -8.23
CA LEU A 58 20.20 -38.74 -9.33
C LEU A 58 21.37 -37.86 -8.84
N VAL A 59 22.58 -38.38 -9.01
CA VAL A 59 23.81 -37.58 -9.06
C VAL A 59 24.09 -37.32 -10.53
N ALA A 60 23.63 -36.18 -11.03
CA ALA A 60 24.03 -35.53 -12.28
C ALA A 60 23.25 -34.20 -12.30
N ASN A 61 23.86 -33.03 -12.11
CA ASN A 61 24.78 -32.44 -13.06
C ASN A 61 25.87 -31.61 -12.35
N TYR A 62 27.01 -32.22 -12.08
CA TYR A 62 28.30 -31.53 -12.12
C TYR A 62 28.83 -31.65 -13.54
N SER A 63 28.50 -30.71 -14.43
CA SER A 63 29.17 -30.58 -15.75
C SER A 63 28.93 -29.22 -16.42
N SER A 64 29.17 -28.13 -15.66
CA SER A 64 29.49 -26.80 -16.24
C SER A 64 30.41 -25.95 -15.35
N ARG A 65 31.00 -26.51 -14.29
CA ARG A 65 31.67 -25.75 -13.21
C ARG A 65 33.19 -25.55 -13.25
N PRO A 66 34.02 -26.14 -14.14
CA PRO A 66 35.45 -25.80 -14.13
C PRO A 66 35.69 -24.41 -14.70
N ASN A 67 34.93 -23.99 -15.73
CA ASN A 67 35.16 -22.70 -16.38
C ASN A 67 34.74 -21.51 -15.51
N THR A 68 33.59 -21.61 -14.82
CA THR A 68 33.07 -20.50 -14.00
C THR A 68 33.90 -20.24 -12.75
N VAL A 69 34.44 -21.29 -12.11
CA VAL A 69 35.31 -21.13 -10.93
C VAL A 69 36.66 -20.52 -11.32
N LEU A 70 37.22 -20.95 -12.45
CA LEU A 70 38.45 -20.36 -12.99
C LEU A 70 38.24 -18.91 -13.43
N GLN A 71 37.07 -18.58 -13.99
CA GLN A 71 36.69 -17.20 -14.34
C GLN A 71 36.49 -16.31 -13.12
N VAL A 72 35.84 -16.81 -12.06
CA VAL A 72 35.73 -16.09 -10.78
C VAL A 72 37.10 -15.82 -10.20
N GLN A 73 38.00 -16.81 -10.23
CA GLN A 73 39.34 -16.63 -9.70
C GLN A 73 40.18 -15.67 -10.56
N ALA A 74 40.01 -15.70 -11.88
CA ALA A 74 40.60 -14.72 -12.78
C ALA A 74 40.07 -13.30 -12.51
N ASP A 75 38.76 -13.11 -12.28
CA ASP A 75 38.18 -11.81 -11.91
C ASP A 75 38.70 -11.33 -10.54
N VAL A 76 38.82 -12.22 -9.56
CA VAL A 76 39.39 -11.90 -8.24
C VAL A 76 40.85 -11.43 -8.36
N GLU A 77 41.63 -12.05 -9.24
CA GLU A 77 43.04 -11.71 -9.47
C GLU A 77 43.21 -10.43 -10.31
N THR A 78 42.34 -10.19 -11.30
CA THR A 78 42.49 -9.09 -12.27
C THR A 78 41.69 -7.83 -11.93
N GLN A 79 40.54 -7.96 -11.27
CA GLN A 79 39.62 -6.85 -10.96
C GLN A 79 39.65 -6.46 -9.47
N GLY A 80 40.67 -6.89 -8.71
CA GLY A 80 40.72 -6.64 -7.28
C GLY A 80 40.77 -5.16 -6.89
N ASP A 81 41.47 -4.32 -7.65
CA ASP A 81 41.53 -2.87 -7.39
C ASP A 81 40.20 -2.17 -7.72
N PHE A 82 39.50 -2.65 -8.75
CA PHE A 82 38.16 -2.19 -9.10
C PHE A 82 37.16 -2.48 -7.97
N VAL A 83 37.09 -3.73 -7.49
CA VAL A 83 36.18 -4.11 -6.39
C VAL A 83 36.52 -3.37 -5.09
N ARG A 84 37.81 -3.17 -4.78
CA ARG A 84 38.23 -2.37 -3.62
C ARG A 84 37.77 -0.90 -3.72
N THR A 85 37.80 -0.33 -4.93
CA THR A 85 37.33 1.04 -5.19
C THR A 85 35.81 1.13 -4.99
N LEU A 86 35.04 0.23 -5.61
CA LEU A 86 33.58 0.16 -5.40
C LEU A 86 33.22 -0.03 -3.92
N ALA A 87 33.95 -0.87 -3.20
CA ALA A 87 33.72 -1.10 -1.79
C ALA A 87 33.97 0.17 -0.95
N ALA A 88 34.97 0.99 -1.30
CA ALA A 88 35.21 2.27 -0.65
C ALA A 88 34.06 3.25 -0.94
N GLU A 89 33.63 3.34 -2.20
CA GLU A 89 32.51 4.20 -2.58
C GLU A 89 31.21 3.81 -1.86
N VAL A 90 30.87 2.52 -1.77
CA VAL A 90 29.68 2.08 -1.02
C VAL A 90 29.76 2.47 0.45
N ARG A 91 30.94 2.40 1.09
CA ARG A 91 31.13 2.82 2.49
C ARG A 91 30.94 4.32 2.67
N ASP A 92 31.53 5.11 1.78
CA ASP A 92 31.63 6.57 1.91
C ASP A 92 30.43 7.32 1.34
N ALA A 93 29.62 6.68 0.49
CA ALA A 93 28.47 7.30 -0.16
C ALA A 93 27.48 7.86 0.87
N THR A 94 27.04 9.10 0.67
CA THR A 94 26.00 9.74 1.48
C THR A 94 24.94 10.33 0.56
N PHE A 95 23.68 10.27 0.98
CA PHE A 95 22.54 10.57 0.11
C PHE A 95 21.68 11.69 0.72
N SER A 96 21.15 12.55 -0.15
CA SER A 96 20.27 13.67 0.24
C SER A 96 18.82 13.42 -0.11
N THR A 97 18.55 12.63 -1.16
CA THR A 97 17.22 12.17 -1.60
C THR A 97 17.18 10.65 -1.88
N ILE A 98 16.02 10.01 -1.74
CA ILE A 98 15.89 8.55 -1.96
C ILE A 98 16.11 8.22 -3.45
N GLU A 99 15.86 9.20 -4.31
CA GLU A 99 16.20 9.19 -5.72
C GLU A 99 17.71 9.05 -5.94
N ASP A 100 18.54 9.71 -5.11
CA ASP A 100 20.00 9.55 -5.18
C ASP A 100 20.42 8.12 -4.83
N VAL A 101 19.74 7.49 -3.85
CA VAL A 101 19.98 6.09 -3.49
C VAL A 101 19.62 5.16 -4.66
N VAL A 102 18.48 5.40 -5.31
CA VAL A 102 18.07 4.64 -6.50
C VAL A 102 19.09 4.79 -7.62
N ALA A 103 19.54 6.01 -7.91
CA ALA A 103 20.51 6.28 -8.97
C ALA A 103 21.85 5.60 -8.67
N PHE A 104 22.31 5.67 -7.42
CA PHE A 104 23.53 5.01 -6.98
C PHE A 104 23.44 3.49 -7.07
N VAL A 105 22.33 2.88 -6.64
CA VAL A 105 22.13 1.43 -6.76
C VAL A 105 22.11 1.00 -8.22
N ALA A 106 21.46 1.76 -9.10
CA ALA A 106 21.42 1.45 -10.52
C ALA A 106 22.83 1.49 -11.15
N TRP A 107 23.63 2.51 -10.82
CA TRP A 107 25.03 2.58 -11.24
C TRP A 107 25.85 1.43 -10.65
N LEU A 108 25.70 1.13 -9.36
CA LEU A 108 26.45 0.08 -8.70
C LEU A 108 26.17 -1.30 -9.30
N ASP A 109 24.90 -1.58 -9.60
CA ASP A 109 24.50 -2.85 -10.24
C ASP A 109 24.99 -2.93 -11.69
N GLU A 110 25.13 -1.80 -12.41
CA GLU A 110 25.76 -1.74 -13.73
C GLU A 110 27.27 -2.03 -13.65
N GLU A 111 27.98 -1.42 -12.71
CA GLU A 111 29.42 -1.69 -12.49
C GLU A 111 29.68 -3.14 -12.06
N LEU A 112 28.84 -3.71 -11.19
CA LEU A 112 28.99 -5.10 -10.76
C LEU A 112 28.58 -6.11 -11.85
N SER A 113 27.85 -5.68 -12.88
CA SER A 113 27.49 -6.53 -14.02
C SER A 113 28.69 -6.96 -14.88
N PHE A 114 29.85 -6.30 -14.74
CA PHE A 114 31.10 -6.70 -15.39
C PHE A 114 31.74 -7.94 -14.76
N LEU A 115 31.29 -8.36 -13.57
CA LEU A 115 31.78 -9.56 -12.89
C LEU A 115 31.01 -10.81 -13.36
N VAL A 116 31.72 -11.93 -13.51
CA VAL A 116 31.09 -13.18 -13.99
C VAL A 116 30.09 -13.76 -12.97
N ASP A 117 30.43 -13.72 -11.69
CA ASP A 117 29.55 -14.09 -10.57
C ASP A 117 29.81 -13.11 -9.41
N GLU A 118 28.98 -12.06 -9.33
CA GLU A 118 29.10 -11.00 -8.31
C GLU A 118 29.24 -11.60 -6.91
N GLN A 119 28.34 -12.50 -6.50
CA GLN A 119 28.34 -13.03 -5.15
C GLN A 119 29.57 -13.90 -4.84
N ALA A 120 30.06 -14.65 -5.82
CA ALA A 120 31.27 -15.45 -5.64
C ALA A 120 32.52 -14.57 -5.57
N VAL A 121 32.64 -13.58 -6.46
CA VAL A 121 33.79 -12.66 -6.51
C VAL A 121 33.84 -11.80 -5.25
N LEU A 122 32.72 -11.16 -4.87
CA LEU A 122 32.68 -10.21 -3.73
C LEU A 122 33.03 -10.87 -2.39
N LYS A 123 32.82 -12.18 -2.22
CA LYS A 123 33.23 -12.93 -1.01
C LYS A 123 34.73 -12.94 -0.74
N HIS A 124 35.54 -12.69 -1.76
CA HIS A 124 37.01 -12.63 -1.62
C HIS A 124 37.52 -11.25 -1.19
N PHE A 125 36.63 -10.26 -1.07
CA PHE A 125 36.97 -8.89 -0.72
C PHE A 125 36.28 -8.47 0.58
N ASP A 126 36.79 -7.42 1.22
CA ASP A 126 36.08 -6.75 2.31
C ASP A 126 34.93 -5.92 1.72
N TRP A 127 33.89 -6.59 1.22
CA TRP A 127 32.72 -5.94 0.63
C TRP A 127 31.75 -5.49 1.74
N PRO A 128 31.27 -4.24 1.74
CA PRO A 128 30.30 -3.74 2.72
C PRO A 128 28.87 -4.28 2.48
N GLU A 129 28.72 -5.61 2.52
CA GLU A 129 27.49 -6.35 2.17
C GLU A 129 26.23 -5.78 2.85
N LYS A 130 26.28 -5.62 4.18
CA LYS A 130 25.13 -5.08 4.95
C LYS A 130 24.67 -3.71 4.47
N ARG A 131 25.59 -2.85 4.02
CA ARG A 131 25.28 -1.50 3.54
C ARG A 131 24.78 -1.54 2.10
N ALA A 132 25.44 -2.31 1.24
CA ALA A 132 25.01 -2.52 -0.15
C ALA A 132 23.58 -3.09 -0.21
N ASP A 133 23.31 -4.12 0.59
CA ASP A 133 21.98 -4.74 0.67
C ASP A 133 20.93 -3.76 1.18
N ALA A 134 21.25 -2.96 2.21
CA ALA A 134 20.33 -1.96 2.72
C ALA A 134 20.01 -0.86 1.69
N LEU A 135 20.99 -0.45 0.87
CA LEU A 135 20.78 0.49 -0.23
C LEU A 135 19.88 -0.12 -1.32
N ARG A 136 20.16 -1.35 -1.74
CA ARG A 136 19.36 -2.08 -2.73
C ARG A 136 17.92 -2.29 -2.26
N ASP A 137 17.74 -2.72 -1.01
CA ASP A 137 16.42 -2.89 -0.39
C ASP A 137 15.65 -1.56 -0.36
N ALA A 138 16.30 -0.46 0.02
CA ALA A 138 15.66 0.85 0.06
C ALA A 138 15.24 1.32 -1.34
N ALA A 139 16.13 1.18 -2.33
CA ALA A 139 15.85 1.53 -3.73
C ALA A 139 14.69 0.71 -4.30
N ALA A 140 14.70 -0.61 -4.12
CA ALA A 140 13.65 -1.51 -4.60
C ALA A 140 12.29 -1.20 -3.98
N ARG A 141 12.24 -0.92 -2.67
CA ARG A 141 11.00 -0.56 -1.97
C ARG A 141 10.44 0.77 -2.47
N TYR A 142 11.30 1.78 -2.67
CA TYR A 142 10.88 3.07 -3.19
C TYR A 142 10.35 2.96 -4.63
N GLN A 143 11.03 2.22 -5.50
CA GLN A 143 10.53 1.90 -6.84
C GLN A 143 9.16 1.20 -6.80
N GLY A 144 8.96 0.30 -5.84
CA GLY A 144 7.65 -0.32 -5.58
C GLY A 144 6.55 0.69 -5.24
N LEU A 145 6.86 1.74 -4.47
CA LEU A 145 5.93 2.84 -4.18
C LEU A 145 5.63 3.67 -5.44
N LEU A 146 6.63 3.99 -6.26
CA LEU A 146 6.42 4.69 -7.53
C LEU A 146 5.52 3.88 -8.48
N GLN A 147 5.69 2.56 -8.51
CA GLN A 147 4.83 1.71 -9.33
C GLN A 147 3.37 1.69 -8.82
N LEU A 148 3.16 1.71 -7.50
CA LEU A 148 1.82 1.83 -6.93
C LEU A 148 1.20 3.22 -7.19
N GLU A 149 2.01 4.27 -7.12
CA GLU A 149 1.58 5.63 -7.47
C GLU A 149 1.07 5.66 -8.91
N LYS A 150 1.86 5.14 -9.87
CA LYS A 150 1.44 5.02 -11.26
C LYS A 150 0.14 4.25 -11.42
N GLN A 151 -0.02 3.12 -10.73
CA GLN A 151 -1.24 2.32 -10.76
C GLN A 151 -2.48 3.10 -10.26
N ILE A 152 -2.32 3.92 -9.22
CA ILE A 152 -3.41 4.75 -8.70
C ILE A 152 -3.67 5.94 -9.62
N ALA A 153 -2.63 6.62 -10.10
CA ALA A 153 -2.75 7.77 -10.98
C ALA A 153 -3.41 7.40 -12.31
N SER A 154 -3.13 6.20 -12.84
CA SER A 154 -3.77 5.66 -14.03
C SER A 154 -5.12 5.00 -13.78
N PHE A 155 -5.61 4.98 -12.54
CA PHE A 155 -6.89 4.34 -12.22
C PHE A 155 -8.04 5.13 -12.83
N VAL A 156 -8.87 4.43 -13.61
CA VAL A 156 -10.11 4.94 -14.18
C VAL A 156 -11.26 4.07 -13.70
N ASP A 157 -12.28 4.70 -13.13
CA ASP A 157 -13.51 4.01 -12.73
C ASP A 157 -14.22 3.41 -13.95
N ASP A 158 -14.56 2.13 -13.85
CA ASP A 158 -15.32 1.42 -14.87
C ASP A 158 -16.80 1.44 -14.50
N LEU A 159 -17.53 2.36 -15.15
CA LEU A 159 -18.94 2.59 -14.89
C LEU A 159 -19.83 1.37 -15.24
N ALA A 160 -19.34 0.43 -16.04
CA ALA A 160 -20.07 -0.79 -16.40
C ALA A 160 -20.07 -1.84 -15.26
N LEU A 161 -19.15 -1.74 -14.30
CA LEU A 161 -19.10 -2.64 -13.16
C LEU A 161 -20.21 -2.35 -12.16
N HIS A 162 -20.73 -3.40 -11.53
CA HIS A 162 -21.59 -3.26 -10.35
C HIS A 162 -20.87 -2.44 -9.28
N ARG A 163 -21.60 -1.52 -8.65
CA ARG A 163 -21.14 -0.61 -7.58
C ARG A 163 -20.17 -1.26 -6.61
N ASP A 164 -20.55 -2.38 -6.01
CA ASP A 164 -19.76 -3.00 -4.95
C ASP A 164 -18.41 -3.52 -5.46
N ALA A 165 -18.34 -3.96 -6.72
CA ALA A 165 -17.10 -4.37 -7.36
C ALA A 165 -16.20 -3.16 -7.69
N ALA A 166 -16.78 -2.07 -8.21
CA ALA A 166 -16.04 -0.83 -8.50
C ALA A 166 -15.45 -0.21 -7.22
N LEU A 167 -16.29 -0.03 -6.18
CA LEU A 167 -15.86 0.50 -4.88
C LEU A 167 -14.86 -0.44 -4.19
N GLY A 168 -15.06 -1.76 -4.31
CA GLY A 168 -14.12 -2.75 -3.78
C GLY A 168 -12.73 -2.68 -4.44
N LYS A 169 -12.66 -2.46 -5.75
CA LYS A 169 -11.40 -2.25 -6.48
C LYS A 169 -10.67 -1.00 -6.01
N MET A 170 -11.35 0.14 -5.91
CA MET A 170 -10.75 1.38 -5.41
C MET A 170 -10.26 1.23 -3.96
N TYR A 171 -11.07 0.59 -3.10
CA TYR A 171 -10.71 0.37 -1.70
C TYR A 171 -9.49 -0.53 -1.55
N SER A 172 -9.45 -1.66 -2.26
CA SER A 172 -8.33 -2.61 -2.20
C SER A 172 -7.03 -1.99 -2.72
N LEU A 173 -7.10 -1.15 -3.76
CA LEU A 173 -5.96 -0.42 -4.29
C LEU A 173 -5.40 0.59 -3.27
N PHE A 174 -6.28 1.36 -2.63
CA PHE A 174 -5.88 2.27 -1.55
C PHE A 174 -5.29 1.50 -0.36
N GLU A 175 -5.92 0.41 0.07
CA GLU A 175 -5.46 -0.35 1.23
C GLU A 175 -4.10 -1.03 0.99
N LYS A 176 -3.87 -1.56 -0.22
CA LYS A 176 -2.55 -2.06 -0.63
C LYS A 176 -1.50 -0.94 -0.52
N THR A 177 -1.84 0.25 -0.99
CA THR A 177 -0.96 1.42 -0.99
C THR A 177 -0.64 1.89 0.42
N GLU A 178 -1.66 2.07 1.27
CA GLU A 178 -1.50 2.50 2.65
C GLU A 178 -0.59 1.54 3.43
N ARG A 179 -0.78 0.22 3.25
CA ARG A 179 0.09 -0.80 3.86
C ARG A 179 1.53 -0.72 3.36
N SER A 180 1.73 -0.54 2.05
CA SER A 180 3.08 -0.44 1.48
C SER A 180 3.82 0.80 1.99
N VAL A 181 3.15 1.94 2.08
CA VAL A 181 3.73 3.17 2.63
C VAL A 181 4.04 3.01 4.12
N PHE A 182 3.13 2.43 4.90
CA PHE A 182 3.38 2.19 6.33
C PHE A 182 4.60 1.28 6.55
N LYS A 183 4.71 0.19 5.80
CA LYS A 183 5.88 -0.70 5.85
C LYS A 183 7.18 0.01 5.48
N PHE A 184 7.15 0.77 4.38
CA PHE A 184 8.30 1.56 3.93
C PHE A 184 8.80 2.52 5.02
N LEU A 185 7.89 3.23 5.70
CA LEU A 185 8.25 4.15 6.78
C LEU A 185 8.79 3.41 8.02
N GLN A 186 8.15 2.29 8.42
CA GLN A 186 8.61 1.49 9.55
C GLN A 186 10.02 0.91 9.34
N GLU A 187 10.30 0.42 8.14
CA GLU A 187 11.58 -0.18 7.78
C GLU A 187 12.67 0.89 7.61
N ARG A 188 12.32 2.06 7.05
CA ARG A 188 13.20 3.25 7.05
C ARG A 188 13.70 3.54 8.45
N ASP A 189 12.78 3.69 9.41
CA ASP A 189 13.14 4.02 10.79
C ASP A 189 14.04 2.95 11.42
N THR A 190 13.84 1.68 11.05
CA THR A 190 14.66 0.54 11.52
C THR A 190 16.05 0.50 10.87
N ALA A 191 16.15 0.81 9.58
CA ALA A 191 17.41 0.82 8.83
C ALA A 191 18.27 2.05 9.19
N ASP A 192 17.63 3.20 9.40
CA ASP A 192 18.28 4.44 9.82
C ASP A 192 18.94 4.35 11.18
N ALA A 193 18.28 3.69 12.13
CA ALA A 193 18.85 3.42 13.45
C ALA A 193 20.13 2.55 13.38
N LYS A 194 20.37 1.83 12.27
CA LYS A 194 21.47 0.87 12.12
C LYS A 194 22.61 1.37 11.24
N ILE A 195 22.31 2.09 10.15
CA ILE A 195 23.30 2.38 9.09
C ILE A 195 23.25 3.85 8.61
N ASN A 196 22.31 4.67 9.12
CA ASN A 196 22.19 6.11 8.83
C ASN A 196 22.14 6.42 7.31
N ILE A 197 21.35 5.62 6.57
CA ILE A 197 21.27 5.70 5.09
C ILE A 197 20.18 6.68 4.62
N LEU A 198 19.11 6.85 5.38
CA LEU A 198 17.82 7.41 4.95
C LEU A 198 17.30 8.56 5.85
N SER A 199 18.06 8.99 6.87
CA SER A 199 17.63 9.90 7.95
C SER A 199 17.22 11.31 7.51
N ARG A 200 17.24 11.60 6.20
CA ARG A 200 16.93 12.90 5.60
C ARG A 200 15.70 12.94 4.69
N TYR A 201 14.97 11.83 4.48
CA TYR A 201 13.75 11.86 3.66
C TYR A 201 12.51 12.20 4.49
N LYS A 202 11.84 13.30 4.15
CA LYS A 202 10.60 13.70 4.80
C LYS A 202 9.44 12.85 4.27
N GLU A 203 8.53 12.44 5.15
CA GLU A 203 7.24 11.81 4.78
C GLU A 203 6.40 12.66 3.80
N GLN A 204 6.75 13.93 3.66
CA GLN A 204 6.08 14.89 2.78
C GLN A 204 6.43 14.69 1.30
N ASP A 205 7.48 13.94 0.98
CA ASP A 205 7.95 13.73 -0.39
C ASP A 205 7.46 12.41 -1.03
N ILE A 206 6.53 11.69 -0.37
CA ILE A 206 5.96 10.47 -0.98
C ILE A 206 4.93 10.88 -2.05
N PRO A 207 5.20 10.68 -3.35
CA PRO A 207 4.37 11.21 -4.44
C PRO A 207 2.96 10.61 -4.49
N ILE A 208 2.73 9.51 -3.76
CA ILE A 208 1.50 8.72 -3.80
C ILE A 208 0.29 9.38 -3.14
N LYS A 209 0.49 10.35 -2.24
CA LYS A 209 -0.59 10.95 -1.45
C LYS A 209 -1.63 11.64 -2.33
N LEU A 210 -1.18 12.40 -3.33
CA LEU A 210 -2.08 13.09 -4.27
C LEU A 210 -2.88 12.08 -5.12
N ALA A 211 -2.23 11.01 -5.58
CA ALA A 211 -2.90 9.94 -6.31
C ALA A 211 -4.02 9.29 -5.46
N CYS A 212 -3.76 9.01 -4.18
CA CYS A 212 -4.78 8.50 -3.26
C CYS A 212 -5.96 9.48 -3.06
N VAL A 213 -5.69 10.79 -2.99
CA VAL A 213 -6.73 11.82 -2.88
C VAL A 213 -7.60 11.89 -4.14
N ASN A 214 -7.01 11.71 -5.32
CA ASN A 214 -7.76 11.61 -6.57
C ASN A 214 -8.58 10.31 -6.64
N LEU A 215 -8.06 9.20 -6.12
CA LEU A 215 -8.83 7.96 -5.99
C LEU A 215 -10.04 8.13 -5.04
N ALA A 216 -9.87 8.87 -3.94
CA ALA A 216 -10.98 9.23 -3.04
C ALA A 216 -12.05 10.06 -3.74
N LYS A 217 -11.65 11.03 -4.59
CA LYS A 217 -12.58 11.79 -5.42
C LYS A 217 -13.44 10.88 -6.29
N GLN A 218 -12.80 9.96 -7.03
CA GLN A 218 -13.51 9.00 -7.90
C GLN A 218 -14.46 8.12 -7.08
N TYR A 219 -14.01 7.63 -5.92
CA TYR A 219 -14.84 6.83 -5.02
C TYR A 219 -16.09 7.57 -4.55
N MET A 220 -15.94 8.81 -4.08
CA MET A 220 -17.06 9.62 -3.60
C MET A 220 -18.03 9.94 -4.73
N MET A 221 -17.54 10.27 -5.93
CA MET A 221 -18.39 10.55 -7.08
C MET A 221 -19.15 9.30 -7.55
N ARG A 222 -18.51 8.12 -7.50
CA ARG A 222 -19.21 6.85 -7.76
C ARG A 222 -20.31 6.61 -6.74
N VAL A 223 -20.06 6.86 -5.45
CA VAL A 223 -21.10 6.78 -4.41
C VAL A 223 -22.25 7.76 -4.67
N VAL A 224 -21.95 9.02 -5.01
CA VAL A 224 -22.97 10.03 -5.33
C VAL A 224 -23.85 9.57 -6.48
N SER A 225 -23.26 9.11 -7.59
CA SER A 225 -24.01 8.64 -8.76
C SER A 225 -24.97 7.50 -8.42
N GLU A 226 -24.55 6.60 -7.54
CA GLU A 226 -25.35 5.46 -7.10
C GLU A 226 -26.49 5.89 -6.16
N LEU A 227 -26.24 6.87 -5.27
CA LEU A 227 -27.28 7.48 -4.44
C LEU A 227 -28.34 8.18 -5.30
N ASP A 228 -27.90 8.90 -6.33
CA ASP A 228 -28.77 9.61 -7.27
C ASP A 228 -29.63 8.62 -8.08
N ALA A 229 -29.03 7.53 -8.58
CA ALA A 229 -29.75 6.46 -9.27
C ALA A 229 -30.81 5.79 -8.36
N LEU A 230 -30.47 5.54 -7.10
CA LEU A 230 -31.45 5.04 -6.12
C LEU A 230 -32.57 6.07 -5.87
N SER A 231 -32.27 7.37 -5.90
CA SER A 231 -33.28 8.43 -5.71
C SER A 231 -34.22 8.59 -6.91
N ALA A 232 -33.72 8.55 -8.15
CA ALA A 232 -34.52 8.73 -9.37
C ALA A 232 -35.58 7.63 -9.54
N ASN A 233 -35.26 6.42 -9.09
CA ASN A 233 -36.18 5.28 -9.07
C ASN A 233 -37.38 5.45 -8.10
N ASN A 234 -37.44 6.52 -7.29
CA ASN A 234 -38.59 6.81 -6.41
C ASN A 234 -39.76 7.45 -7.14
N THR A 235 -39.51 8.20 -8.22
CA THR A 235 -40.54 9.01 -8.90
C THR A 235 -41.41 8.18 -9.85
N GLU A 236 -40.94 7.02 -10.31
CA GLU A 236 -41.64 6.22 -11.34
C GLU A 236 -42.46 5.03 -10.80
N LYS A 237 -42.41 4.69 -9.50
CA LYS A 237 -43.10 3.50 -8.94
C LYS A 237 -43.84 3.79 -7.64
N SER A 238 -44.97 4.47 -7.75
CA SER A 238 -45.92 4.77 -6.65
C SER A 238 -46.62 3.55 -6.01
N LYS A 239 -46.05 2.34 -6.08
CA LYS A 239 -46.57 1.12 -5.41
C LYS A 239 -45.46 0.25 -4.80
N GLU A 240 -44.36 0.84 -4.31
CA GLU A 240 -43.41 0.08 -3.51
C GLU A 240 -43.99 -0.20 -2.11
N ALA A 241 -43.99 -1.47 -1.69
CA ALA A 241 -44.35 -1.83 -0.33
C ALA A 241 -43.41 -1.12 0.67
N ALA A 242 -43.94 -0.71 1.82
CA ALA A 242 -43.19 0.04 2.83
C ALA A 242 -41.85 -0.63 3.24
N LEU A 243 -41.79 -1.97 3.16
CA LEU A 243 -40.57 -2.75 3.39
C LEU A 243 -39.47 -2.44 2.35
N PHE A 244 -39.80 -2.40 1.06
CA PHE A 244 -38.85 -2.11 -0.02
C PHE A 244 -38.32 -0.67 0.09
N LYS A 245 -39.20 0.29 0.39
CA LYS A 245 -38.80 1.68 0.66
C LYS A 245 -37.80 1.76 1.83
N ARG A 246 -38.06 1.03 2.92
CA ARG A 246 -37.16 0.99 4.09
C ARG A 246 -35.80 0.37 3.78
N LEU A 247 -35.76 -0.76 3.06
CA LEU A 247 -34.51 -1.41 2.66
C LEU A 247 -33.68 -0.51 1.73
N LYS A 248 -34.34 0.19 0.82
CA LYS A 248 -33.69 1.13 -0.10
C LYS A 248 -33.07 2.32 0.65
N GLU A 249 -33.78 2.87 1.63
CA GLU A 249 -33.25 3.94 2.48
C GLU A 249 -32.07 3.46 3.32
N GLN A 250 -32.15 2.25 3.90
CA GLN A 250 -31.02 1.63 4.59
C GLN A 250 -29.81 1.44 3.66
N ASN A 251 -30.03 1.02 2.40
CA ASN A 251 -28.95 0.87 1.43
C ASN A 251 -28.28 2.21 1.10
N LYS A 252 -29.06 3.29 0.97
CA LYS A 252 -28.51 4.65 0.79
C LYS A 252 -27.67 5.07 2.00
N GLU A 253 -28.18 4.86 3.21
CA GLU A 253 -27.44 5.16 4.44
C GLU A 253 -26.12 4.38 4.49
N VAL A 254 -26.14 3.07 4.25
CA VAL A 254 -24.92 2.23 4.24
C VAL A 254 -23.90 2.76 3.24
N LEU A 255 -24.35 3.06 2.02
CA LEU A 255 -23.47 3.54 0.95
C LEU A 255 -22.85 4.90 1.27
N LEU A 256 -23.65 5.81 1.84
CA LEU A 256 -23.16 7.11 2.30
C LEU A 256 -22.11 6.94 3.40
N HIS A 257 -22.37 6.11 4.42
CA HIS A 257 -21.41 5.87 5.50
C HIS A 257 -20.11 5.28 4.97
N GLN A 258 -20.20 4.38 3.99
CA GLN A 258 -19.05 3.82 3.30
C GLN A 258 -18.24 4.90 2.58
N GLY A 259 -18.89 5.78 1.81
CA GLY A 259 -18.25 6.92 1.14
C GLY A 259 -17.50 7.84 2.11
N VAL A 260 -18.15 8.23 3.21
CA VAL A 260 -17.55 9.14 4.20
C VAL A 260 -16.41 8.46 4.95
N ARG A 261 -16.55 7.18 5.30
CA ARG A 261 -15.48 6.43 5.96
C ARG A 261 -14.24 6.32 5.08
N PHE A 262 -14.43 6.09 3.78
CA PHE A 262 -13.31 6.06 2.83
C PHE A 262 -12.64 7.43 2.72
N ALA A 263 -13.41 8.50 2.54
CA ALA A 263 -12.88 9.87 2.49
C ALA A 263 -12.09 10.23 3.76
N PHE A 264 -12.62 9.91 4.94
CA PHE A 264 -11.94 10.11 6.21
C PHE A 264 -10.61 9.35 6.28
N ARG A 265 -10.58 8.06 5.92
CA ARG A 265 -9.35 7.25 5.95
C ARG A 265 -8.28 7.84 5.04
N VAL A 266 -8.65 8.21 3.81
CA VAL A 266 -7.72 8.85 2.86
C VAL A 266 -7.26 10.21 3.39
N HIS A 267 -8.12 10.99 4.04
CA HIS A 267 -7.74 12.26 4.64
C HIS A 267 -6.72 12.08 5.78
N GLN A 268 -6.89 11.07 6.64
CA GLN A 268 -5.91 10.76 7.68
C GLN A 268 -4.56 10.34 7.08
N PHE A 269 -4.58 9.56 6.01
CA PHE A 269 -3.39 9.09 5.30
C PHE A 269 -2.64 10.22 4.55
N ALA A 270 -3.34 10.96 3.70
CA ALA A 270 -2.74 11.99 2.84
C ALA A 270 -2.49 13.31 3.58
N GLY A 271 -3.24 13.55 4.66
CA GLY A 271 -3.14 14.75 5.47
C GLY A 271 -3.90 15.96 4.92
N GLY A 272 -4.67 15.81 3.85
CA GLY A 272 -5.46 16.88 3.26
C GLY A 272 -6.04 16.48 1.91
N PHE A 273 -6.99 17.27 1.41
CA PHE A 273 -7.66 17.06 0.13
C PHE A 273 -7.42 18.25 -0.78
N THR A 274 -7.50 18.01 -2.09
CA THR A 274 -7.52 19.08 -3.10
C THR A 274 -8.87 19.77 -3.18
N SER A 275 -8.92 20.90 -3.89
CA SER A 275 -10.15 21.65 -4.10
C SER A 275 -11.24 20.80 -4.78
N GLU A 276 -10.86 20.04 -5.81
CA GLU A 276 -11.75 19.12 -6.51
C GLU A 276 -12.25 17.96 -5.64
N SER A 277 -11.36 17.35 -4.84
CA SER A 277 -11.76 16.26 -3.95
C SER A 277 -12.69 16.75 -2.83
N LEU A 278 -12.54 18.00 -2.39
CA LEU A 278 -13.46 18.62 -1.43
C LEU A 278 -14.83 18.90 -2.05
N ALA A 279 -14.88 19.36 -3.31
CA ALA A 279 -16.15 19.53 -4.02
C ALA A 279 -16.91 18.20 -4.16
N ALA A 280 -16.20 17.09 -4.43
CA ALA A 280 -16.80 15.75 -4.44
C ALA A 280 -17.30 15.32 -3.06
N PHE A 281 -16.59 15.67 -1.99
CA PHE A 281 -17.03 15.43 -0.62
C PHE A 281 -18.29 16.25 -0.27
N ASP A 282 -18.39 17.50 -0.73
CA ASP A 282 -19.57 18.34 -0.54
C ASP A 282 -20.81 17.80 -1.26
N GLU A 283 -20.64 17.24 -2.46
CA GLU A 283 -21.70 16.52 -3.17
C GLU A 283 -22.19 15.32 -2.36
N LEU A 284 -21.26 14.50 -1.84
CA LEU A 284 -21.60 13.38 -0.96
C LEU A 284 -22.37 13.83 0.29
N ARG A 285 -21.95 14.94 0.91
CA ARG A 285 -22.61 15.52 2.08
C ARG A 285 -24.01 16.06 1.77
N ARG A 286 -24.24 16.63 0.58
CA ARG A 286 -25.58 17.10 0.17
C ARG A 286 -26.60 15.96 0.11
N ARG A 287 -26.23 14.79 -0.42
CA ARG A 287 -27.12 13.61 -0.48
C ARG A 287 -27.53 13.08 0.89
N HIS A 288 -26.70 13.32 1.90
CA HIS A 288 -27.07 13.04 3.28
C HIS A 288 -28.16 14.01 3.79
N ALA A 289 -28.02 15.32 3.51
CA ALA A 289 -28.99 16.32 3.96
C ALA A 289 -30.37 16.11 3.31
N ASP A 290 -30.40 15.80 2.01
CA ASP A 290 -31.63 15.58 1.24
C ASP A 290 -32.44 14.36 1.71
N GLY A 291 -31.80 13.38 2.36
CA GLY A 291 -32.46 12.20 2.94
C GLY A 291 -32.96 12.37 4.39
N THR A 292 -32.75 13.54 5.00
CA THR A 292 -33.14 13.81 6.41
C THR A 292 -34.46 14.59 6.54
N HIS A 293 -35.12 14.91 5.42
CA HIS A 293 -36.44 15.55 5.33
C HIS A 293 -37.52 14.54 4.95
#